data_AF-A0A436S613-F1
#
_entry.id   AF-A0A436S613-F1
#
_cell.length_a   1.000
_cell.length_b   1.000
_cell.length_c   1.000
_cell.angle_alpha   90.00
_cell.angle_beta   90.00
_cell.angle_gamma   90.00
#
_symmetry.space_group_name_H-M   'P 1'
#
loop_
_entity.id
_entity.type
_entity.pdbx_description
1 polymer ?
#
loop_
_entity_poly.entity_id
_entity_poly.type
_entity_poly.pdbx_seq_one_letter_code
_entity_poly.pdbx_strand_id
1 'polypeptide(L)'
;DWPKLREKILAADIFILGLPIWMGQPSSVAKRVMERMDAFLSETDDSGRMPAAGKVALVAIVGNEDGAHHCHAECYQALNDVGFTVPANGGVYWVGEAMGDVNFVDLPGTPEKVVSMIKMAASNAAHLAGLFKTKNYAGVPAGE
;
A
#
# COMPACT_ATOMS: atom_id res chain seq x y z
N ASP A 1 -19.00 -2.97 -4.18
CA ASP A 1 -19.24 -1.54 -3.86
C ASP A 1 -18.26 -1.12 -2.77
N TRP A 2 -18.23 0.16 -2.40
CA TRP A 2 -17.27 0.68 -1.41
C TRP A 2 -17.45 0.10 0.00
N PRO A 3 -18.67 0.00 0.57
CA PRO A 3 -18.84 -0.49 1.94
C PRO A 3 -18.23 -1.89 2.16
N LYS A 4 -18.48 -2.83 1.25
CA LYS A 4 -17.91 -4.19 1.32
C LYS A 4 -16.38 -4.19 1.17
N LEU A 5 -15.82 -3.26 0.40
CA LEU A 5 -14.37 -3.14 0.26
C LEU A 5 -13.75 -2.58 1.54
N ARG A 6 -14.36 -1.54 2.14
CA ARG A 6 -13.94 -0.97 3.42
C ARG A 6 -13.93 -2.02 4.52
N GLU A 7 -14.98 -2.85 4.62
CA GLU A 7 -15.02 -3.96 5.60
C GLU A 7 -13.82 -4.90 5.45
N LYS A 8 -13.47 -5.28 4.21
CA LYS A 8 -12.28 -6.10 3.94
C LYS A 8 -10.98 -5.41 4.32
N ILE A 9 -10.86 -4.11 4.04
CA ILE A 9 -9.68 -3.31 4.41
C ILE A 9 -9.51 -3.30 5.93
N LEU A 10 -10.58 -3.04 6.69
CA LEU A 10 -10.53 -2.98 8.15
C LEU A 10 -10.32 -4.36 8.80
N ALA A 11 -10.80 -5.43 8.17
CA ALA A 11 -10.56 -6.79 8.64
C ALA A 11 -9.12 -7.28 8.39
N ALA A 12 -8.40 -6.69 7.43
CA ALA A 12 -7.05 -7.10 7.08
C ALA A 12 -6.00 -6.55 8.07
N ASP A 13 -4.96 -7.33 8.33
CA ASP A 13 -3.76 -6.88 9.04
C ASP A 13 -2.72 -6.28 8.10
N ILE A 14 -2.71 -6.76 6.85
CA ILE A 14 -1.85 -6.30 5.77
C ILE A 14 -2.75 -5.94 4.58
N PHE A 15 -2.71 -4.68 4.16
CA PHE A 15 -3.38 -4.18 2.97
C PHE A 15 -2.37 -4.06 1.82
N ILE A 16 -2.72 -4.54 0.63
CA ILE A 16 -1.86 -4.42 -0.57
C ILE A 16 -2.62 -3.63 -1.64
N LEU A 17 -2.15 -2.43 -1.96
CA LEU A 17 -2.67 -1.64 -3.06
C LEU A 17 -1.93 -2.03 -4.35
N GLY A 18 -2.58 -2.84 -5.17
CA GLY A 18 -2.10 -3.19 -6.51
C GLY A 18 -2.61 -2.20 -7.56
N LEU A 19 -1.71 -1.64 -8.38
CA LEU A 19 -2.11 -0.70 -9.42
C LEU A 19 -1.20 -0.72 -10.67
N PRO A 20 -1.75 -0.38 -11.85
CA PRO A 20 -0.93 -0.03 -12.99
C PRO A 20 -0.46 1.44 -12.93
N ILE A 21 0.63 1.73 -13.63
CA ILE A 21 1.06 3.10 -13.95
C ILE A 21 0.30 3.57 -15.20
N TRP A 22 -0.26 4.77 -15.15
CA TRP A 22 -0.87 5.43 -16.30
C TRP A 22 -0.39 6.87 -16.38
N MET A 23 0.21 7.25 -17.51
CA MET A 23 0.80 8.59 -17.70
C MET A 23 1.79 8.98 -16.58
N GLY A 24 2.58 8.01 -16.10
CA GLY A 24 3.51 8.21 -14.98
C GLY A 24 2.84 8.42 -13.62
N GLN A 25 1.55 8.11 -13.48
CA GLN A 25 0.73 8.37 -12.29
C GLN A 25 0.06 7.09 -11.77
N PRO A 26 -0.33 7.07 -10.47
CA PRO A 26 -1.21 6.03 -9.96
C PRO A 26 -2.53 5.99 -10.75
N SER A 27 -3.02 4.79 -11.07
CA SER A 27 -4.30 4.63 -11.76
C SER A 27 -5.45 5.36 -11.05
N SER A 28 -6.41 5.90 -11.81
CA SER A 28 -7.58 6.60 -11.25
C SER A 28 -8.44 5.72 -10.35
N VAL A 29 -8.40 4.40 -10.52
CA VAL A 29 -9.07 3.44 -9.63
C VAL A 29 -8.37 3.40 -8.27
N ALA A 30 -7.03 3.33 -8.26
CA ALA A 30 -6.25 3.36 -7.02
C ALA A 30 -6.41 4.68 -6.28
N LYS A 31 -6.37 5.82 -6.99
CA LYS A 31 -6.62 7.14 -6.40
C LYS A 31 -8.00 7.21 -5.74
N ARG A 32 -9.06 6.75 -6.41
CA ARG A 32 -10.41 6.68 -5.82
C ARG A 32 -10.53 5.79 -4.59
N VAL A 33 -9.74 4.72 -4.49
CA VAL A 33 -9.70 3.89 -3.28
C VAL A 33 -9.08 4.68 -2.12
N MET A 34 -7.96 5.38 -2.37
CA MET A 34 -7.30 6.22 -1.36
C MET A 34 -8.16 7.44 -0.96
N GLU A 35 -8.77 8.13 -1.92
CA GLU A 35 -9.70 9.25 -1.69
C GLU A 35 -10.87 8.84 -0.78
N ARG A 36 -11.36 7.61 -0.88
CA ARG A 36 -12.44 7.13 -0.01
C ARG A 36 -11.96 6.73 1.38
N MET A 37 -10.67 6.42 1.54
CA MET A 37 -10.06 6.21 2.86
C MET A 37 -9.80 7.51 3.61
N ASP A 38 -9.93 8.68 2.97
CA ASP A 38 -9.91 10.00 3.63
C ASP A 38 -10.92 10.09 4.79
N ALA A 39 -12.03 9.34 4.71
CA ALA A 39 -12.99 9.21 5.81
C ALA A 39 -12.33 8.78 7.14
N PHE A 40 -11.23 8.02 7.09
CA PHE A 40 -10.52 7.53 8.28
C PHE A 40 -9.96 8.66 9.15
N LEU A 41 -9.72 9.84 8.57
CA LEU A 41 -9.17 11.00 9.27
C LEU A 41 -10.06 11.48 10.43
N SER A 42 -11.37 11.27 10.35
CA SER A 42 -12.33 11.67 11.39
C SER A 42 -12.88 10.51 12.22
N GLU A 43 -12.47 9.27 11.93
CA GLU A 43 -12.96 8.05 12.58
C GLU A 43 -11.97 7.54 13.65
N THR A 44 -11.29 8.45 14.35
CA THR A 44 -10.27 8.07 15.32
C THR A 44 -10.87 7.53 16.61
N ASP A 45 -10.15 6.62 17.28
CA ASP A 45 -10.47 6.20 18.64
C ASP A 45 -10.11 7.29 19.69
N ASP A 46 -10.37 7.01 20.97
CA ASP A 46 -10.10 7.93 22.09
C ASP A 46 -8.62 8.29 22.25
N SER A 47 -7.72 7.56 21.59
CA SER A 47 -6.26 7.80 21.57
C SER A 47 -5.80 8.45 20.25
N GLY A 48 -6.73 8.98 19.44
CA GLY A 48 -6.43 9.65 18.18
C GLY A 48 -5.97 8.71 17.07
N ARG A 49 -6.15 7.39 17.21
CA ARG A 49 -5.69 6.41 16.22
C ARG A 49 -6.78 6.19 15.19
N MET A 50 -6.41 6.36 13.92
CA MET A 50 -7.30 6.08 12.79
C MET A 50 -7.58 4.57 12.66
N PRO A 51 -8.64 4.15 11.94
CA PRO A 51 -8.99 2.74 11.75
C PRO A 51 -7.86 1.86 11.18
N ALA A 52 -6.92 2.45 10.44
CA ALA A 52 -5.77 1.74 9.89
C ALA A 52 -4.56 1.65 10.83
N ALA A 53 -4.58 2.32 11.99
CA ALA A 53 -3.47 2.30 12.94
C ALA A 53 -3.19 0.88 13.46
N GLY A 54 -1.93 0.45 13.34
CA GLY A 54 -1.51 -0.92 13.65
C GLY A 54 -1.74 -1.91 12.51
N LYS A 55 -2.06 -1.42 11.30
CA LYS A 55 -2.10 -2.22 10.07
C LYS A 55 -0.96 -1.83 9.16
N VAL A 56 -0.53 -2.77 8.33
CA VAL A 56 0.58 -2.58 7.41
C VAL A 56 0.06 -2.40 5.99
N ALA A 57 0.65 -1.47 5.23
CA ALA A 57 0.36 -1.32 3.81
C ALA A 57 1.58 -1.64 2.93
N LEU A 58 1.33 -2.32 1.81
CA LEU A 58 2.26 -2.51 0.70
C LEU A 58 1.64 -1.93 -0.57
N VAL A 59 2.49 -1.50 -1.51
CA VAL A 59 2.04 -1.03 -2.82
C VAL A 59 2.77 -1.84 -3.90
N ALA A 60 1.98 -2.52 -4.75
CA ALA A 60 2.47 -3.35 -5.84
C ALA A 60 2.14 -2.68 -7.18
N ILE A 61 3.16 -2.40 -7.98
CA ILE A 61 3.02 -1.59 -9.19
C ILE A 61 3.42 -2.40 -10.42
N VAL A 62 2.68 -2.24 -11.51
CA VAL A 62 3.09 -2.69 -12.84
C VAL A 62 3.00 -1.53 -13.82
N GLY A 63 3.95 -1.40 -14.73
CA GLY A 63 3.87 -0.44 -15.82
C GLY A 63 4.64 -0.93 -17.03
N ASN A 64 4.22 -0.54 -18.22
CA ASN A 64 4.97 -0.85 -19.44
C ASN A 64 6.29 -0.07 -19.48
N GLU A 65 6.33 1.08 -18.83
CA GLU A 65 7.47 1.97 -18.73
C GLU A 65 7.43 2.73 -17.38
N ASP A 66 8.49 3.49 -17.10
CA ASP A 66 8.81 4.32 -15.93
C ASP A 66 7.62 4.90 -15.12
N GLY A 67 7.91 5.19 -13.84
CA GLY A 67 6.99 5.90 -12.92
C GLY A 67 6.72 5.17 -11.61
N ALA A 68 7.31 4.00 -11.38
CA ALA A 68 7.02 3.18 -10.20
C ALA A 68 7.36 3.89 -8.88
N HIS A 69 8.54 4.51 -8.78
CA HIS A 69 8.95 5.23 -7.56
C HIS A 69 8.10 6.47 -7.30
N HIS A 70 7.72 7.20 -8.35
CA HIS A 70 6.80 8.34 -8.25
C HIS A 70 5.43 7.89 -7.72
N CYS A 71 4.89 6.81 -8.30
CA CYS A 71 3.62 6.24 -7.85
C CYS A 71 3.70 5.69 -6.43
N HIS A 72 4.82 5.07 -6.03
CA HIS A 72 5.07 4.66 -4.65
C HIS A 72 5.07 5.86 -3.70
N ALA A 73 5.72 6.97 -4.07
CA ALA A 73 5.73 8.17 -3.24
C ALA A 73 4.32 8.71 -2.99
N GLU A 74 3.50 8.86 -4.04
CA GLU A 74 2.09 9.29 -3.89
C GLU A 74 1.27 8.31 -3.04
N CYS A 75 1.37 7.01 -3.32
CA CYS A 75 0.55 6.02 -2.62
C CYS A 75 0.98 5.86 -1.16
N TYR A 76 2.28 5.82 -0.86
CA TYR A 76 2.76 5.65 0.51
C TYR A 76 2.48 6.86 1.38
N GLN A 77 2.59 8.07 0.83
CA GLN A 77 2.19 9.27 1.54
C GLN A 77 0.69 9.21 1.88
N ALA A 78 -0.19 8.98 0.90
CA ALA A 78 -1.62 8.89 1.14
C ALA A 78 -2.01 7.76 2.12
N LEU A 79 -1.36 6.59 2.02
CA LEU A 79 -1.61 5.47 2.93
C LEU A 79 -1.12 5.74 4.35
N ASN A 80 0.00 6.46 4.49
CA ASN A 80 0.49 6.89 5.79
C ASN A 80 -0.45 7.90 6.45
N ASP A 81 -0.94 8.89 5.68
CA ASP A 81 -1.87 9.91 6.15
C ASP A 81 -3.17 9.32 6.71
N VAL A 82 -3.66 8.20 6.15
CA VAL A 82 -4.86 7.50 6.63
C VAL A 82 -4.57 6.43 7.69
N GLY A 83 -3.34 6.38 8.21
CA GLY A 83 -2.97 5.64 9.41
C GLY A 83 -2.26 4.30 9.21
N PHE A 84 -1.94 3.89 7.98
CA PHE A 84 -1.15 2.67 7.77
C PHE A 84 0.33 2.86 8.10
N THR A 85 0.96 1.77 8.53
CA THR A 85 2.42 1.66 8.61
C THR A 85 2.98 1.08 7.31
N VAL A 86 4.00 1.73 6.75
CA VAL A 86 4.74 1.19 5.59
C VAL A 86 6.01 0.49 6.10
N PRO A 87 6.24 -0.80 5.77
CA PRO A 87 7.44 -1.50 6.19
C PRO A 87 8.65 -1.06 5.37
N ALA A 88 9.85 -1.25 5.92
CA ALA A 88 11.08 -1.17 5.14
C ALA A 88 10.97 -2.10 3.92
N ASN A 89 11.43 -1.63 2.75
CA ASN A 89 11.33 -2.37 1.49
C ASN A 89 9.88 -2.80 1.13
N GLY A 90 8.87 -2.02 1.50
CA GLY A 90 7.46 -2.32 1.17
C GLY A 90 7.10 -2.15 -0.31
N GLY A 91 7.95 -1.45 -1.09
CA GLY A 91 7.77 -1.24 -2.53
C GLY A 91 8.02 -2.47 -3.37
N VAL A 92 6.98 -2.95 -4.05
CA VAL A 92 7.08 -3.98 -5.09
C VAL A 92 6.69 -3.36 -6.43
N TYR A 93 7.49 -3.57 -7.46
CA TYR A 93 7.12 -3.12 -8.80
C TYR A 93 7.77 -3.94 -9.91
N TRP A 94 7.17 -3.85 -11.09
CA TRP A 94 7.82 -4.14 -12.36
C TRP A 94 7.54 -3.01 -13.35
N VAL A 95 8.57 -2.60 -14.08
CA VAL A 95 8.44 -1.73 -15.25
C VAL A 95 9.23 -2.34 -16.40
N GLY A 96 8.70 -2.19 -17.62
CA GLY A 96 9.41 -2.55 -18.85
C GLY A 96 10.49 -1.55 -19.22
N GLU A 97 11.18 -1.84 -20.32
CA GLU A 97 12.15 -0.90 -20.92
C GLU A 97 11.43 0.28 -21.57
N ALA A 98 12.12 1.42 -21.60
CA ALA A 98 11.59 2.62 -22.23
C ALA A 98 11.26 2.39 -23.70
N MET A 99 10.07 2.80 -24.14
CA MET A 99 9.56 2.58 -25.50
C MET A 99 9.46 1.10 -25.93
N GLY A 100 9.40 0.16 -24.97
CA GLY A 100 9.19 -1.27 -25.23
C GLY A 100 7.70 -1.66 -25.36
N ASP A 101 7.44 -2.90 -25.76
CA ASP A 101 6.09 -3.45 -25.98
C ASP A 101 5.75 -4.66 -25.09
N VAL A 102 6.67 -5.05 -24.21
CA VAL A 102 6.49 -6.20 -23.31
C VAL A 102 5.54 -5.83 -22.17
N ASN A 103 4.47 -6.61 -21.96
CA ASN A 103 3.68 -6.53 -20.74
C ASN A 103 4.18 -7.56 -19.73
N PHE A 104 4.05 -7.24 -18.44
CA PHE A 104 4.42 -8.16 -17.35
C PHE A 104 3.72 -9.53 -17.46
N VAL A 105 2.46 -9.55 -17.91
CA VAL A 105 1.66 -10.77 -18.05
C VAL A 105 2.18 -11.69 -19.15
N ASP A 106 2.91 -11.15 -20.12
CA ASP A 106 3.45 -11.90 -21.26
C ASP A 106 4.82 -12.52 -20.96
N LEU A 107 5.40 -12.23 -19.78
CA LEU A 107 6.66 -12.81 -19.35
C LEU A 107 6.52 -14.31 -19.06
N PRO A 108 7.56 -15.13 -19.35
CA PRO A 108 7.53 -16.57 -19.08
C PRO A 108 7.46 -16.91 -17.59
N GLY A 109 7.66 -15.93 -16.72
CA GLY A 109 7.53 -16.01 -15.28
C GLY A 109 7.85 -14.66 -14.64
N THR A 110 7.60 -14.55 -13.33
CA THR A 110 7.98 -13.35 -12.58
C THR A 110 9.50 -13.21 -12.53
N PRO A 111 10.09 -12.08 -12.98
CA PRO A 111 11.55 -11.90 -12.96
C PRO A 111 12.12 -12.07 -11.56
N GLU A 112 13.32 -12.65 -11.44
CA GLU A 112 13.95 -12.97 -10.14
C GLU A 112 14.09 -11.75 -9.22
N LYS A 113 14.39 -10.57 -9.80
CA LYS A 113 14.45 -9.31 -9.04
C LYS A 113 13.09 -8.94 -8.43
N VAL A 114 12.00 -9.15 -9.17
CA VAL A 114 10.64 -8.92 -8.67
C VAL A 114 10.28 -9.93 -7.59
N VAL A 115 10.62 -11.21 -7.78
CA VAL A 115 10.45 -12.25 -6.75
C VAL A 115 11.20 -11.89 -5.46
N SER A 116 12.44 -11.40 -5.58
CA SER A 116 13.25 -10.97 -4.43
C SER A 116 12.60 -9.80 -3.68
N MET A 117 12.11 -8.79 -4.41
CA MET A 117 11.36 -7.68 -3.83
C MET A 117 10.11 -8.14 -3.11
N ILE A 118 9.32 -9.04 -3.72
CA ILE A 118 8.11 -9.62 -3.10
C ILE A 118 8.46 -10.34 -1.80
N LYS A 119 9.49 -11.18 -1.80
CA LYS A 119 9.92 -11.92 -0.61
C LYS A 119 10.32 -10.98 0.54
N MET A 120 11.08 -9.94 0.22
CA MET A 120 11.51 -8.95 1.23
C MET A 120 10.32 -8.16 1.78
N ALA A 121 9.46 -7.64 0.91
CA ALA A 121 8.27 -6.89 1.29
C ALA A 121 7.33 -7.73 2.17
N ALA A 122 7.08 -8.99 1.77
CA ALA A 122 6.24 -9.91 2.53
C ALA A 122 6.83 -10.24 3.91
N SER A 123 8.15 -10.49 3.98
CA SER A 123 8.85 -10.74 5.25
C SER A 123 8.70 -9.57 6.23
N ASN A 124 8.98 -8.35 5.75
CA ASN A 124 8.95 -7.16 6.60
C ASN A 124 7.52 -6.77 7.00
N ALA A 125 6.55 -6.93 6.08
CA ALA A 125 5.15 -6.69 6.38
C ALA A 125 4.60 -7.66 7.43
N ALA A 126 4.91 -8.96 7.29
CA ALA A 126 4.51 -9.99 8.25
C ALA A 126 5.12 -9.72 9.63
N HIS A 127 6.38 -9.30 9.69
CA HIS A 127 7.03 -8.91 10.93
C HIS A 127 6.28 -7.77 11.65
N LEU A 128 6.02 -6.65 10.95
CA LEU A 128 5.31 -5.52 11.55
C LEU A 128 3.87 -5.87 11.94
N ALA A 129 3.14 -6.58 11.09
CA ALA A 129 1.79 -7.02 11.40
C ALA A 129 1.75 -7.90 12.65
N GLY A 130 2.72 -8.81 12.80
CA GLY A 130 2.89 -9.62 14.01
C GLY A 130 3.17 -8.78 15.25
N LEU A 131 4.04 -7.79 15.16
CA LEU A 131 4.30 -6.86 16.27
C LEU A 131 3.03 -6.11 16.69
N PHE A 132 2.22 -5.64 15.73
CA PHE A 132 0.99 -4.91 16.04
C PHE A 132 -0.10 -5.76 16.69
N LYS A 133 -0.08 -7.09 16.50
CA LYS A 133 -0.93 -8.00 17.29
C LYS A 133 -0.57 -8.01 18.78
N THR A 134 0.69 -7.72 19.12
CA THR A 134 1.16 -7.70 20.52
C THR A 134 1.08 -6.31 21.13
N LYS A 135 1.37 -5.27 20.34
CA LYS A 135 1.43 -3.87 20.81
C LYS A 135 1.16 -2.93 19.64
N ASN A 136 0.02 -2.25 19.70
CA ASN A 136 -0.31 -1.19 18.75
C ASN A 136 0.38 0.13 19.15
N TYR A 137 0.33 1.14 18.28
CA TYR A 137 0.73 2.51 18.59
C TYR A 137 0.02 3.01 19.85
N ALA A 138 0.76 3.78 20.66
CA ALA A 138 0.24 4.36 21.89
C ALA A 138 -0.92 5.34 21.61
N GLY A 139 -0.79 6.16 20.56
CA GLY A 139 -1.70 7.29 20.35
C GLY A 139 -1.47 8.40 21.37
N VAL A 140 -2.24 9.47 21.26
CA VAL A 140 -2.29 10.58 22.22
C VAL A 140 -3.76 10.91 22.47
N PRO A 141 -4.25 10.89 23.73
CA PRO A 141 -5.62 11.25 24.04
C PRO A 141 -5.97 12.67 23.58
N ALA A 142 -7.20 12.88 23.14
CA ALA A 142 -7.68 14.21 22.81
C ALA A 142 -7.75 15.08 24.08
N GLY A 143 -6.98 16.18 24.12
CA GLY A 143 -7.09 17.21 25.17
C GLY A 143 -5.96 17.27 26.20
N GLU A 144 -4.83 16.59 25.98
CA GLU A 144 -3.56 16.89 26.67
C GLU A 144 -2.76 17.99 25.97
#